data_AF-A0A2S8UNA8-F1
#
_entry.id   AF-A0A2S8UNA8-F1
#
_cell.length_a   1.000
_cell.length_b   1.000
_cell.length_c   1.000
_cell.angle_alpha   90.00
_cell.angle_beta   90.00
_cell.angle_gamma   90.00
#
_symmetry.space_group_name_H-M   'P 1'
#
loop_
_entity.id
_entity.type
_entity.pdbx_description
1 polymer ?
#
loop_
_entity_poly.entity_id
_entity_poly.type
_entity_poly.pdbx_seq_one_letter_code
_entity_poly.pdbx_strand_id
1 'polypeptide(L)' 'MDWISSGNNNSRISTLLETLELPVDTRDMNVIKKQYRSLAKKYHPDTGNGSEEKMKKINVAYEELCQQLAAS' A
#
# COMPACT_ATOMS: atom_id res chain seq x y z
N MET A 1 -2.29 -21.55 -10.87
CA MET A 1 -1.91 -20.45 -9.96
C MET A 1 -2.96 -19.36 -10.10
N ASP A 2 -3.46 -18.88 -8.99
CA ASP A 2 -4.89 -18.79 -8.67
C ASP A 2 -5.80 -17.97 -9.61
N TRP A 3 -6.90 -18.63 -9.96
CA TRP A 3 -8.15 -18.08 -10.48
C TRP A 3 -8.82 -17.28 -9.35
N ILE A 4 -9.16 -16.00 -9.56
CA ILE A 4 -10.26 -15.28 -8.87
C ILE A 4 -10.70 -14.16 -9.84
N SER A 5 -11.72 -14.35 -10.69
CA SER A 5 -13.16 -14.17 -10.39
C SER A 5 -13.53 -12.78 -9.87
N SER A 6 -14.05 -11.96 -10.78
CA SER A 6 -15.09 -10.93 -10.60
C SER A 6 -15.23 -10.28 -9.21
N GLY A 7 -14.76 -9.04 -9.11
CA GLY A 7 -15.13 -8.10 -8.06
C GLY A 7 -14.60 -6.72 -8.44
N ASN A 8 -15.47 -5.86 -8.97
CA ASN A 8 -15.15 -4.55 -9.56
C ASN A 8 -14.40 -3.59 -8.59
N ASN A 9 -14.34 -3.91 -7.29
CA ASN A 9 -13.66 -3.13 -6.24
C ASN A 9 -12.19 -3.55 -5.99
N ASN A 10 -11.76 -4.74 -6.44
CA ASN A 10 -10.42 -5.25 -6.16
C ASN A 10 -9.33 -4.55 -6.98
N SER A 11 -9.66 -4.04 -8.17
CA SER A 11 -8.69 -3.46 -9.10
C SER A 11 -7.93 -2.24 -8.53
N ARG A 12 -8.61 -1.40 -7.73
CA ARG A 12 -7.97 -0.24 -7.07
C ARG A 12 -7.07 -0.67 -5.93
N ILE A 13 -7.57 -1.55 -5.06
CA ILE A 13 -6.81 -2.09 -3.92
C ILE A 13 -5.53 -2.78 -4.40
N SER A 14 -5.60 -3.57 -5.48
CA SER A 14 -4.44 -4.25 -6.05
C SER A 14 -3.33 -3.27 -6.47
N THR A 15 -3.68 -2.25 -7.24
CA THR A 15 -2.71 -1.24 -7.71
C THR A 15 -2.05 -0.48 -6.54
N LEU A 16 -2.82 -0.20 -5.49
CA LEU A 16 -2.31 0.48 -4.29
C LEU A 16 -1.36 -0.42 -3.49
N LEU A 17 -1.71 -1.71 -3.31
CA LEU A 17 -0.86 -2.69 -2.64
C LEU A 17 0.46 -2.92 -3.39
N GLU A 18 0.41 -2.97 -4.72
CA GLU A 18 1.62 -3.04 -5.55
C GLU A 18 2.55 -1.84 -5.32
N THR A 19 1.99 -0.64 -5.15
CA THR A 19 2.77 0.58 -4.82
C THR A 19 3.48 0.48 -3.47
N LEU A 20 2.87 -0.25 -2.53
CA LEU A 20 3.44 -0.53 -1.20
C LEU A 20 4.33 -1.78 -1.19
N GLU A 21 4.63 -2.38 -2.36
CA GLU A 21 5.34 -3.65 -2.48
C GLU A 21 4.68 -4.77 -1.63
N LEU A 22 3.34 -4.78 -1.57
CA LEU A 22 2.54 -5.75 -0.82
C LEU A 22 1.80 -6.73 -1.74
N PRO A 23 1.50 -7.94 -1.24
CA PRO A 23 0.60 -8.86 -1.93
C PRO A 23 -0.79 -8.26 -2.07
N VAL A 24 -1.42 -8.40 -3.25
CA VAL A 24 -2.79 -7.93 -3.52
C VAL A 24 -3.87 -8.61 -2.67
N ASP A 25 -3.53 -9.75 -2.07
CA ASP A 25 -4.38 -10.49 -1.12
C ASP A 25 -4.37 -9.86 0.29
N THR A 26 -3.41 -8.97 0.56
CA THR A 26 -3.25 -8.35 1.89
C THR A 26 -4.26 -7.24 2.09
N ARG A 27 -5.29 -7.52 2.89
CA ARG A 27 -6.33 -6.55 3.28
C ARG A 27 -6.28 -6.17 4.76
N ASP A 28 -5.25 -6.63 5.47
CA ASP A 28 -5.08 -6.39 6.88
C ASP A 28 -4.41 -5.04 7.17
N MET A 29 -5.17 -4.14 7.81
CA MET A 29 -4.68 -2.86 8.31
C MET A 29 -3.37 -2.97 9.10
N ASN A 30 -3.19 -4.08 9.84
CA ASN A 30 -1.97 -4.33 10.61
C ASN A 30 -0.74 -4.59 9.72
N VAL A 31 -0.92 -5.31 8.60
CA VAL A 31 0.15 -5.60 7.63
C VAL A 31 0.49 -4.34 6.84
N ILE A 32 -0.52 -3.58 6.39
CA ILE A 32 -0.32 -2.33 5.67
C ILE A 32 0.46 -1.33 6.56
N LYS A 33 0.10 -1.16 7.84
CA LYS A 33 0.87 -0.32 8.79
C LYS A 33 2.30 -0.80 8.98
N LYS A 34 2.52 -2.11 9.08
CA LYS A 34 3.87 -2.69 9.20
C LYS A 34 4.72 -2.36 7.98
N GLN A 35 4.17 -2.57 6.79
CA GLN A 35 4.87 -2.28 5.55
C GLN A 35 5.16 -0.80 5.38
N TYR A 36 4.16 0.05 5.65
CA TYR A 36 4.32 1.50 5.65
C TYR A 36 5.51 1.92 6.51
N ARG A 37 5.64 1.39 7.73
CA ARG A 37 6.78 1.65 8.61
C ARG A 37 8.11 1.15 8.03
N SER A 38 8.13 -0.01 7.38
CA SER A 38 9.34 -0.53 6.71
C SER A 38 9.76 0.36 5.53
N LEU A 39 8.81 0.77 4.70
CA LEU A 39 9.05 1.67 3.56
C LEU A 39 9.47 3.06 4.02
N ALA A 40 8.83 3.61 5.05
CA ALA A 40 9.19 4.90 5.64
C ALA A 40 10.63 4.91 6.18
N LYS A 41 11.08 3.80 6.78
CA LYS A 41 12.49 3.63 7.19
C LYS A 41 13.43 3.49 6.00
N LYS A 42 13.01 2.80 4.93
CA LYS A 42 13.79 2.59 3.70
C LYS A 42 13.94 3.88 2.89
N TYR A 43 12.91 4.72 2.87
CA TYR A 43 12.86 6.01 2.20
C TYR A 43 13.04 7.18 3.18
N HIS A 44 13.67 6.94 4.34
CA HIS A 44 13.88 7.99 5.33
C HIS A 44 14.87 9.04 4.78
N PRO A 45 14.60 10.35 4.93
CA PRO A 45 15.46 11.42 4.41
C PRO A 45 16.86 11.44 5.06
N ASP A 46 16.99 10.90 6.26
CA ASP A 46 18.28 10.81 6.99
C ASP A 46 19.29 9.89 6.29
N THR A 47 18.82 8.91 5.50
CA THR A 47 19.68 8.03 4.69
C THR A 47 20.11 8.68 3.38
N GLY A 48 19.88 9.98 3.16
CA GLY A 48 20.32 10.75 1.99
C GLY A 48 19.56 10.45 0.69
N ASN A 49 18.71 9.41 0.66
CA ASN A 49 17.93 8.97 -0.49
C ASN A 49 16.40 9.02 -0.23
N GLY A 50 15.99 9.64 0.86
CA GLY A 50 14.57 9.81 1.18
C GLY A 50 13.96 10.92 0.35
N SER A 51 13.25 10.53 -0.70
CA SER A 51 12.46 11.46 -1.50
C SER A 51 11.13 11.70 -0.81
N GLU A 52 10.88 12.95 -0.40
CA GLU A 52 9.58 13.38 0.13
C GLU A 52 8.43 12.95 -0.80
N GLU A 53 8.67 12.99 -2.12
CA GLU A 53 7.72 12.51 -3.14
C GLU A 53 7.37 11.03 -3.01
N LYS A 54 8.35 10.16 -2.70
CA LYS A 54 8.09 8.72 -2.51
C LYS A 54 7.31 8.49 -1.21
N MET A 55 7.70 9.15 -0.14
CA MET A 55 7.00 9.09 1.14
C MET A 55 5.54 9.55 0.97
N LYS A 56 5.31 10.64 0.24
CA LYS A 56 3.98 11.18 -0.03
C LYS A 56 3.14 10.21 -0.85
N LYS A 57 3.70 9.57 -1.89
CA LYS A 57 3.03 8.51 -2.65
C LYS A 57 2.63 7.33 -1.76
N ILE A 58 3.50 6.91 -0.85
CA ILE A 58 3.25 5.82 0.10
C ILE A 58 2.12 6.20 1.08
N ASN A 59 2.11 7.43 1.61
CA ASN A 59 1.02 7.94 2.45
C ASN A 59 -0.31 7.92 1.69
N VAL A 60 -0.35 8.48 0.49
CA VAL A 60 -1.56 8.54 -0.35
C VAL A 60 -2.09 7.14 -0.65
N ALA A 61 -1.20 6.21 -1.03
CA ALA A 61 -1.60 4.83 -1.31
C ALA A 61 -2.19 4.13 -0.06
N TYR A 62 -1.58 4.38 1.10
CA TYR A 62 -2.08 3.89 2.39
C TYR A 62 -3.47 4.45 2.74
N GLU A 63 -3.68 5.75 2.57
CA GLU A 63 -4.96 6.40 2.85
C GLU A 63 -6.08 5.90 1.92
N GLU A 64 -5.79 5.81 0.62
CA GLU A 64 -6.71 5.25 -0.38
C GLU A 64 -7.04 3.79 -0.05
N LEU A 65 -6.05 2.97 0.35
CA LEU A 65 -6.31 1.59 0.79
C LEU A 65 -7.24 1.53 1.99
N CYS A 66 -6.98 2.37 2.99
CA CYS A 66 -7.82 2.44 4.18
C CYS A 66 -9.27 2.79 3.81
N GLN A 67 -9.49 3.71 2.87
CA GLN A 67 -10.82 4.07 2.40
C GLN A 67 -11.49 2.94 1.62
N GLN A 68 -10.77 2.29 0.70
CA GLN A 68 -11.30 1.17 -0.09
C GLN A 68 -11.67 -0.04 0.79
N LEU A 69 -10.87 -0.31 1.83
CA LEU A 69 -11.12 -1.37 2.80
C LEU A 69 -12.22 -1.02 3.79
N ALA A 70 -12.35 0.25 4.18
CA ALA A 70 -13.43 0.72 5.05
C ALA A 70 -14.79 0.82 4.34
N ALA A 71 -14.79 0.99 3.01
CA ALA A 71 -15.98 1.05 2.18
C ALA A 71 -16.45 -0.33 1.65
N SER A 72 -15.69 -1.41 1.93
CA SER A 72 -16.04 -2.80 1.54
C SER A 72 -16.73 -3.57 2.65
#